data_AF-A0A4Z2IR86-F1
#
_entry.id   AF-A0A4Z2IR86-F1
#
_cell.length_a   1.000
_cell.length_b   1.000
_cell.length_c   1.000
_cell.angle_alpha   90.00
_cell.angle_beta   90.00
_cell.angle_gamma   90.00
#
_symmetry.space_group_name_H-M   'P 1'
#
loop_
_entity.id
_entity.type
_entity.pdbx_description
1 polymer ?
#
loop_
_entity_poly.entity_id
_entity_poly.type
_entity_poly.pdbx_seq_one_letter_code
_entity_poly.pdbx_strand_id
1 'polypeptide(L)'
;MRRTRVDADVALFAVGFASCVLLLLLTSSGRASAGLPVHARRAAKSADCSGIFGSLLQTVRKLPGGVLCFNIASDGGTMVGQAETPLACAPTQTQSECLRNIRKDLAYYAAAFRSYLDPPLRSRQEEEALLNPTLEMIQSLKKSYCLMPNEEKDSLEKVAAPKWENDSFSKRQKMCKMMRGFHVRTITINRAMGYISSGDHRK
;
A
#
# COMPACT_ATOMS: atom_id res chain seq x y z
N MET A 1 -45.18 26.79 -55.50
CA MET A 1 -45.22 25.35 -55.18
C MET A 1 -44.28 25.08 -54.01
N ARG A 2 -44.87 24.98 -52.81
CA ARG A 2 -44.22 24.59 -51.55
C ARG A 2 -44.52 23.11 -51.33
N ARG A 3 -43.55 22.23 -51.51
CA ARG A 3 -43.56 20.81 -51.12
C ARG A 3 -42.20 20.27 -51.56
N THR A 4 -41.28 20.04 -50.61
CA THR A 4 -40.02 19.25 -50.75
C THR A 4 -39.02 19.52 -49.62
N ARG A 5 -39.27 20.47 -48.70
CA ARG A 5 -38.33 20.77 -47.59
C ARG A 5 -38.77 20.29 -46.20
N VAL A 6 -39.88 19.58 -46.07
CA VAL A 6 -40.39 19.11 -44.75
C VAL A 6 -40.13 17.61 -44.53
N ASP A 7 -39.88 16.84 -45.60
CA ASP A 7 -39.74 15.38 -45.49
C ASP A 7 -38.31 14.91 -45.15
N ALA A 8 -37.30 15.77 -45.30
CA ALA A 8 -35.91 15.43 -44.99
C ALA A 8 -35.59 15.49 -43.48
N ASP A 9 -36.26 16.37 -42.72
CA ASP A 9 -36.05 16.48 -41.27
C ASP A 9 -36.80 15.39 -40.48
N VAL A 10 -37.93 14.88 -40.99
CA VAL A 10 -38.68 13.81 -40.29
C VAL A 10 -37.98 12.45 -40.44
N ALA A 11 -37.29 12.21 -41.55
CA ALA A 11 -36.54 10.97 -41.76
C ALA A 11 -35.23 10.90 -40.95
N LEU A 12 -34.59 12.05 -40.66
CA LEU A 12 -33.34 12.07 -39.90
C LEU A 12 -33.56 11.81 -38.39
N PHE A 13 -34.72 12.22 -37.85
CA PHE A 13 -35.08 11.95 -36.45
C PHE A 13 -35.53 10.51 -36.18
N ALA A 14 -36.04 9.79 -37.19
CA ALA A 14 -36.51 8.41 -37.02
C ALA A 14 -35.38 7.36 -37.00
N VAL A 15 -34.26 7.62 -37.70
CA VAL A 15 -33.13 6.67 -37.78
C VAL A 15 -32.28 6.67 -36.49
N GLY A 16 -32.24 7.78 -35.75
CA GLY A 16 -31.51 7.88 -34.48
C GLY A 16 -32.14 7.09 -33.33
N PHE A 17 -33.47 6.95 -33.30
CA PHE A 17 -34.17 6.26 -32.21
C PHE A 17 -34.11 4.73 -32.32
N ALA A 18 -34.09 4.18 -33.54
CA ALA A 18 -34.01 2.72 -33.73
C ALA A 18 -32.60 2.17 -33.38
N SER A 19 -31.54 2.96 -33.57
CA SER A 19 -30.16 2.54 -33.30
C SER A 19 -29.85 2.46 -31.80
N CYS A 20 -30.47 3.31 -30.97
CA CYS A 20 -30.25 3.30 -29.52
C CYS A 20 -30.98 2.13 -28.82
N VAL A 21 -32.15 1.73 -29.32
CA VAL A 21 -32.91 0.60 -28.76
C VAL A 21 -32.21 -0.73 -29.05
N LEU A 22 -31.58 -0.89 -30.22
CA LEU A 22 -30.83 -2.11 -30.55
C LEU A 22 -29.55 -2.26 -29.72
N LEU A 23 -28.86 -1.16 -29.40
CA LEU A 23 -27.68 -1.17 -28.52
C LEU A 23 -28.03 -1.49 -27.06
N LEU A 24 -29.19 -1.02 -26.56
CA LEU A 24 -29.67 -1.34 -25.22
C LEU A 24 -30.06 -2.82 -25.07
N LEU A 25 -30.59 -3.45 -26.14
CA LEU A 25 -30.93 -4.87 -26.16
C LEU A 25 -29.71 -5.79 -26.27
N LEU A 26 -28.58 -5.32 -26.81
CA LEU A 26 -27.33 -6.09 -26.85
C LEU A 26 -26.54 -6.04 -25.53
N THR A 27 -26.80 -5.04 -24.67
CA THR A 27 -26.19 -4.96 -23.33
C THR A 27 -26.96 -5.71 -22.24
N SER A 28 -28.16 -6.22 -22.52
CA SER A 28 -28.99 -6.95 -21.54
C SER A 28 -28.67 -8.44 -21.43
N SER A 29 -27.68 -8.93 -22.19
CA SER A 29 -27.06 -10.24 -21.94
C SER A 29 -26.07 -10.17 -20.79
N GLY A 30 -26.54 -9.70 -19.64
CA GLY A 30 -25.87 -9.93 -18.37
C GLY A 30 -25.89 -11.43 -18.10
N ARG A 31 -24.92 -12.18 -18.64
CA ARG A 31 -24.48 -13.40 -17.97
C ARG A 31 -24.01 -12.92 -16.61
N ALA A 32 -24.86 -13.07 -15.60
CA ALA A 32 -24.41 -13.14 -14.24
C ALA A 32 -23.42 -14.30 -14.21
N SER A 33 -22.14 -13.98 -14.40
CA SER A 33 -21.07 -14.85 -13.99
C SER A 33 -21.22 -14.93 -12.49
N ALA A 34 -22.00 -15.91 -12.03
CA ALA A 34 -21.93 -16.38 -10.67
C ALA A 34 -20.53 -16.95 -10.53
N GLY A 35 -19.56 -16.07 -10.22
CA GLY A 35 -18.35 -16.49 -9.56
C GLY A 35 -18.82 -17.23 -8.33
N LEU A 36 -18.67 -18.55 -8.35
CA LEU A 36 -18.95 -19.43 -7.23
C LEU A 36 -18.38 -18.75 -5.96
N PRO A 37 -19.12 -18.64 -4.85
CA PRO A 37 -18.63 -17.92 -3.68
C PRO A 37 -17.33 -18.59 -3.23
N VAL A 38 -16.21 -17.95 -3.54
CA VAL A 38 -14.90 -18.36 -3.06
C VAL A 38 -14.95 -18.17 -1.56
N HIS A 39 -15.14 -19.28 -0.84
CA HIS A 39 -15.02 -19.43 0.61
C HIS A 39 -15.06 -18.10 1.38
N ALA A 40 -16.27 -17.63 1.71
CA ALA A 40 -16.50 -16.33 2.37
C ALA A 40 -15.63 -16.10 3.62
N ARG A 41 -15.24 -17.18 4.32
CA ARG A 41 -14.36 -17.15 5.49
C ARG A 41 -12.92 -16.71 5.19
N ARG A 42 -12.40 -16.94 3.97
CA ARG A 42 -11.04 -16.55 3.56
C ARG A 42 -11.02 -15.15 2.95
N ALA A 43 -12.07 -14.75 2.24
CA ALA A 43 -12.27 -13.41 1.71
C ALA A 43 -12.50 -12.36 2.82
N ALA A 44 -13.26 -12.69 3.86
CA ALA A 44 -13.44 -11.81 5.01
C ALA A 44 -12.12 -11.52 5.75
N LYS A 45 -11.28 -12.56 5.90
CA LYS A 45 -9.93 -12.43 6.47
C LYS A 45 -8.98 -11.62 5.59
N SER A 46 -9.07 -11.75 4.26
CA SER A 46 -8.20 -10.99 3.36
C SER A 46 -8.60 -9.51 3.25
N ALA A 47 -9.89 -9.19 3.31
CA ALA A 47 -10.38 -7.81 3.33
C ALA A 47 -9.90 -7.04 4.57
N ASP A 48 -9.90 -7.70 5.74
CA ASP A 48 -9.40 -7.15 7.01
C ASP A 48 -7.89 -6.83 6.93
N CYS A 49 -7.08 -7.67 6.27
CA CYS A 49 -5.67 -7.38 6.04
C CYS A 49 -5.44 -6.10 5.22
N SER A 50 -6.19 -5.91 4.13
CA SER A 50 -6.10 -4.68 3.32
C SER A 50 -6.41 -3.44 4.16
N GLY A 51 -7.38 -3.54 5.08
CA GLY A 51 -7.72 -2.48 6.04
C GLY A 51 -6.57 -2.13 6.97
N ILE A 52 -5.95 -3.12 7.62
CA ILE A 52 -4.83 -2.88 8.56
C ILE A 52 -3.63 -2.24 7.86
N PHE A 53 -3.28 -2.71 6.65
CA PHE A 53 -2.20 -2.11 5.87
C PHE A 53 -2.58 -0.72 5.32
N GLY A 54 -3.87 -0.45 5.12
CA GLY A 54 -4.39 0.90 4.84
C GLY A 54 -4.14 1.85 6.00
N SER A 55 -4.41 1.42 7.22
CA SER A 55 -4.12 2.20 8.45
C SER A 55 -2.62 2.48 8.59
N LEU A 56 -1.74 1.52 8.28
CA LEU A 56 -0.29 1.75 8.26
C LEU A 56 0.09 2.86 7.28
N LEU A 57 -0.45 2.82 6.05
CA LEU A 57 -0.17 3.86 5.07
C LEU A 57 -0.61 5.24 5.56
N GLN A 58 -1.78 5.35 6.19
CA GLN A 58 -2.27 6.62 6.73
C GLN A 58 -1.38 7.16 7.84
N THR A 59 -0.93 6.29 8.76
CA THR A 59 0.00 6.66 9.83
C THR A 59 1.34 7.14 9.27
N VAL A 60 1.93 6.36 8.35
CA VAL A 60 3.26 6.65 7.78
C VAL A 60 3.24 7.89 6.88
N ARG A 61 2.12 8.21 6.21
CA ARG A 61 1.97 9.41 5.37
C ARG A 61 2.25 10.72 6.11
N LYS A 62 2.08 10.74 7.43
CA LYS A 62 2.32 11.93 8.26
C LYS A 62 3.81 12.14 8.59
N LEU A 63 4.63 11.09 8.50
CA LEU A 63 6.04 11.14 8.92
C LEU A 63 6.89 12.15 8.13
N PRO A 64 6.82 12.22 6.78
CA PRO A 64 7.65 13.15 6.02
C PRO A 64 7.40 14.63 6.31
N GLY A 65 6.24 14.98 6.85
CA GLY A 65 5.89 16.35 7.28
C GLY A 65 6.22 16.65 8.74
N GLY A 66 6.78 15.70 9.49
CA GLY A 66 7.04 15.82 10.92
C GLY A 66 8.30 16.62 11.28
N VAL A 67 8.48 16.85 12.58
CA VAL A 67 9.59 17.64 13.16
C VAL A 67 10.97 17.15 12.71
N LEU A 68 11.13 15.85 12.48
CA LEU A 68 12.38 15.23 12.04
C LEU A 68 12.75 15.55 10.59
N CYS A 69 11.81 16.00 9.76
CA CYS A 69 12.04 16.36 8.36
C CYS A 69 12.00 17.86 8.07
N PHE A 70 11.70 18.69 9.07
CA PHE A 70 11.66 20.14 8.92
C PHE A 70 13.03 20.68 8.44
N ASN A 71 13.07 21.66 7.52
CA ASN A 71 14.30 22.21 6.94
C ASN A 71 15.30 21.17 6.35
N ILE A 72 14.88 19.93 6.10
CA ILE A 72 15.71 18.92 5.44
C ILE A 72 15.21 18.77 4.01
N ALA A 73 16.02 19.24 3.06
CA ALA A 73 15.72 19.12 1.64
C ALA A 73 15.46 17.66 1.25
N SER A 74 14.59 17.49 0.26
CA SER A 74 14.45 16.21 -0.42
C SER A 74 15.52 16.10 -1.49
N ASP A 75 16.76 15.81 -1.11
CA ASP A 75 17.64 15.14 -2.07
C ASP A 75 17.00 13.79 -2.40
N GLY A 76 17.09 13.36 -3.67
CA GLY A 76 16.54 12.09 -4.11
C GLY A 76 17.16 10.94 -3.33
N GLY A 77 16.55 10.59 -2.21
CA GLY A 77 17.10 9.63 -1.27
C GLY A 77 17.01 8.22 -1.82
N THR A 78 18.15 7.53 -1.87
CA THR A 78 18.23 6.08 -2.02
C THR A 78 17.24 5.42 -1.06
N MET A 79 16.41 4.52 -1.57
CA MET A 79 15.55 3.68 -0.72
C MET A 79 16.44 2.90 0.24
N VAL A 80 16.44 3.31 1.51
CA VAL A 80 17.15 2.60 2.56
C VAL A 80 16.24 1.44 3.01
N GLY A 81 16.36 0.30 2.35
CA GLY A 81 15.64 -0.92 2.70
C GLY A 81 16.52 -2.13 2.49
N GLN A 82 16.39 -3.13 3.36
CA GLN A 82 17.14 -4.39 3.26
C GLN A 82 16.40 -5.48 2.49
N ALA A 83 15.15 -5.23 2.09
CA ALA A 83 14.33 -6.20 1.36
C ALA A 83 14.07 -5.74 -0.07
N GLU A 84 14.01 -6.71 -0.99
CA GLU A 84 13.68 -6.53 -2.40
C GLU A 84 12.16 -6.55 -2.64
N THR A 85 11.39 -5.98 -1.71
CA THR A 85 9.92 -6.01 -1.72
C THR A 85 9.27 -5.60 -3.05
N PRO A 86 9.77 -4.59 -3.80
CA PRO A 86 9.20 -4.28 -5.12
C PRO A 86 9.29 -5.45 -6.12
N LEU A 87 10.41 -6.18 -6.10
CA LEU A 87 10.62 -7.34 -6.96
C LEU A 87 9.85 -8.55 -6.41
N ALA A 88 10.00 -8.83 -5.12
CA ALA A 88 9.37 -9.96 -4.44
C ALA A 88 7.83 -9.90 -4.41
N CYS A 89 7.25 -8.72 -4.56
CA CYS A 89 5.80 -8.51 -4.63
C CYS A 89 5.32 -8.14 -6.05
N ALA A 90 6.14 -8.36 -7.07
CA ALA A 90 5.67 -8.30 -8.45
C ALA A 90 4.61 -9.41 -8.68
N PRO A 91 3.66 -9.22 -9.62
CA PRO A 91 2.56 -10.16 -9.83
C PRO A 91 3.00 -11.61 -10.14
N THR A 92 4.21 -11.81 -10.67
CA THR A 92 4.77 -13.12 -11.02
C THR A 92 5.34 -13.90 -9.83
N GLN A 93 5.50 -13.26 -8.67
CA GLN A 93 6.15 -13.87 -7.50
C GLN A 93 5.16 -14.60 -6.59
N THR A 94 5.71 -15.50 -5.76
CA THR A 94 4.89 -16.24 -4.79
C THR A 94 4.41 -15.35 -3.65
N GLN A 95 3.18 -15.60 -3.18
CA GLN A 95 2.61 -14.88 -2.03
C GLN A 95 3.51 -14.97 -0.79
N SER A 96 4.08 -16.15 -0.52
CA SER A 96 4.96 -16.37 0.63
C SER A 96 6.23 -15.54 0.56
N GLU A 97 6.84 -15.43 -0.63
CA GLU A 97 8.02 -14.60 -0.86
C GLU A 97 7.74 -13.11 -0.67
N CYS A 98 6.62 -12.62 -1.22
CA CYS A 98 6.18 -11.23 -1.01
C CYS A 98 5.98 -10.95 0.48
N LEU A 99 5.19 -11.77 1.19
CA LEU A 99 4.93 -11.59 2.62
C LEU A 99 6.20 -11.67 3.46
N ARG A 100 7.16 -12.54 3.11
CA ARG A 100 8.47 -12.62 3.76
C ARG A 100 9.25 -11.32 3.62
N ASN A 101 9.29 -10.72 2.44
CA ASN A 101 9.97 -9.45 2.20
C ASN A 101 9.27 -8.28 2.91
N ILE A 102 7.93 -8.27 2.95
CA ILE A 102 7.16 -7.31 3.75
C ILE A 102 7.52 -7.43 5.24
N ARG A 103 7.62 -8.65 5.79
CA ARG A 103 8.07 -8.89 7.17
C ARG A 103 9.46 -8.31 7.42
N LYS A 104 10.40 -8.51 6.48
CA LYS A 104 11.78 -7.98 6.57
C LYS A 104 11.80 -6.45 6.56
N ASP A 105 11.07 -5.80 5.67
CA ASP A 105 10.94 -4.34 5.65
C ASP A 105 10.40 -3.80 6.98
N LEU A 106 9.27 -4.35 7.46
CA LEU A 106 8.66 -3.92 8.72
C LEU A 106 9.60 -4.11 9.91
N ALA A 107 10.34 -5.22 9.96
CA ALA A 107 11.35 -5.45 10.98
C ALA A 107 12.50 -4.42 10.90
N TYR A 108 12.99 -4.14 9.70
CA TYR A 108 14.05 -3.17 9.46
C TYR A 108 13.65 -1.75 9.92
N TYR A 109 12.50 -1.24 9.47
CA TYR A 109 12.05 0.09 9.85
C TYR A 109 11.74 0.19 11.34
N ALA A 110 11.18 -0.85 11.96
CA ALA A 110 10.94 -0.85 13.39
C ALA A 110 12.24 -0.90 14.22
N ALA A 111 13.28 -1.59 13.74
CA ALA A 111 14.60 -1.58 14.37
C ALA A 111 15.25 -0.20 14.23
N ALA A 112 15.18 0.41 13.05
CA ALA A 112 15.63 1.77 12.82
C ALA A 112 14.93 2.76 13.75
N PHE A 113 13.60 2.76 13.80
CA PHE A 113 12.85 3.70 14.65
C PHE A 113 13.18 3.56 16.13
N ARG A 114 13.30 2.33 16.65
CA ARG A 114 13.73 2.12 18.04
C ARG A 114 15.15 2.64 18.28
N SER A 115 16.09 2.24 17.43
CA SER A 115 17.49 2.64 17.61
C SER A 115 17.73 4.15 17.45
N TYR A 116 16.89 4.84 16.68
CA TYR A 116 16.94 6.29 16.57
C TYR A 116 16.52 6.95 17.89
N LEU A 117 15.45 6.41 18.51
CA LEU A 117 14.92 6.87 19.80
C LEU A 117 15.90 6.61 20.95
N ASP A 118 16.97 5.84 20.72
CA ASP A 118 18.05 5.68 21.68
C ASP A 118 18.83 7.02 21.84
N PRO A 119 19.14 7.44 23.08
CA PRO A 119 19.68 8.77 23.37
C PRO A 119 21.05 9.09 22.72
N PRO A 120 21.39 10.38 22.51
CA PRO A 120 20.58 11.57 22.76
C PRO A 120 19.68 11.98 21.57
N LEU A 121 18.51 12.54 21.90
CA LEU A 121 17.52 13.11 20.99
C LEU A 121 17.51 14.63 21.09
N ARG A 122 17.09 15.33 20.02
CA ARG A 122 16.98 16.80 20.03
C ARG A 122 15.75 17.24 20.81
N SER A 123 14.62 16.56 20.61
CA SER A 123 13.34 16.82 21.27
C SER A 123 12.63 15.50 21.52
N ARG A 124 12.89 14.88 22.68
CA ARG A 124 12.37 13.53 22.99
C ARG A 124 10.85 13.45 22.83
N GLN A 125 10.12 14.39 23.44
CA GLN A 125 8.65 14.39 23.42
C GLN A 125 8.08 14.47 22.00
N GLU A 126 8.59 15.37 21.16
CA GLU A 126 8.09 15.52 19.78
C GLU A 126 8.49 14.34 18.89
N GLU A 127 9.72 13.82 19.05
CA GLU A 127 10.25 12.73 18.23
C GLU A 127 9.60 11.39 18.59
N GLU A 128 9.34 11.12 19.87
CA GLU A 128 8.56 9.97 20.33
C GLU A 128 7.11 10.07 19.86
N ALA A 129 6.45 11.24 20.01
CA ALA A 129 5.08 11.44 19.55
C ALA A 129 4.93 11.23 18.04
N LEU A 130 5.98 11.51 17.26
CA LEU A 130 6.00 11.28 15.82
C LEU A 130 6.17 9.78 15.47
N LEU A 131 7.07 9.07 16.15
CA LEU A 131 7.50 7.72 15.75
C LEU A 131 6.73 6.59 16.45
N ASN A 132 6.32 6.76 17.70
CA ASN A 132 5.66 5.72 18.50
C ASN A 132 4.37 5.19 17.87
N PRO A 133 3.46 6.02 17.31
CA PRO A 133 2.26 5.50 16.66
C PRO A 133 2.57 4.53 15.52
N THR A 134 3.65 4.79 14.79
CA THR A 134 4.10 3.91 13.71
C THR A 134 4.71 2.62 14.25
N LEU A 135 5.53 2.71 15.31
CA LEU A 135 6.10 1.55 15.99
C LEU A 135 5.03 0.60 16.54
N GLU A 136 3.99 1.15 17.17
CA GLU A 136 2.84 0.39 17.67
C GLU A 136 2.10 -0.31 16.54
N MET A 137 1.85 0.40 15.43
CA MET A 137 1.17 -0.17 14.27
C MET A 137 1.96 -1.30 13.62
N ILE A 138 3.29 -1.16 13.48
CA ILE A 138 4.15 -2.24 13.00
C ILE A 138 4.11 -3.45 13.94
N GLN A 139 4.10 -3.23 15.25
CA GLN A 139 4.00 -4.34 16.22
C GLN A 139 2.66 -5.08 16.12
N SER A 140 1.56 -4.34 15.99
CA SER A 140 0.22 -4.91 15.77
C SER A 140 0.15 -5.72 14.48
N LEU A 141 0.72 -5.19 13.38
CA LEU A 141 0.81 -5.89 12.10
C LEU A 141 1.62 -7.19 12.19
N LYS A 142 2.76 -7.17 12.87
CA LYS A 142 3.59 -8.37 13.06
C LYS A 142 2.89 -9.48 13.85
N LYS A 143 1.93 -9.12 14.72
CA LYS A 143 1.10 -10.07 15.48
C LYS A 143 -0.17 -10.48 14.71
N SER A 144 -0.50 -9.80 13.63
CA SER A 144 -1.69 -10.09 12.83
C SER A 144 -1.50 -11.33 11.97
N TYR A 145 -2.59 -12.04 11.70
CA TYR A 145 -2.58 -13.21 10.83
C TYR A 145 -2.27 -12.88 9.35
N CYS A 146 -2.26 -11.60 8.98
CA CYS A 146 -1.97 -11.14 7.62
C CYS A 146 -0.53 -11.42 7.17
N LEU A 147 0.40 -11.50 8.13
CA LEU A 147 1.82 -11.78 7.88
C LEU A 147 2.23 -13.21 8.26
N MET A 148 1.31 -13.98 8.86
CA MET A 148 1.52 -15.36 9.33
C MET A 148 0.45 -16.30 8.74
N PRO A 149 0.43 -16.52 7.40
CA PRO A 149 -0.62 -17.31 6.75
C PRO A 149 -0.54 -18.81 7.05
N ASN A 150 0.64 -19.32 7.38
CA ASN A 150 0.91 -20.66 7.89
C ASN A 150 1.89 -20.49 9.05
N GLU A 151 1.75 -21.25 10.13
CA GLU A 151 2.55 -21.15 11.38
C GLU A 151 4.06 -21.49 11.20
N GLU A 152 4.66 -21.18 10.05
CA GLU A 152 6.09 -21.17 9.88
C GLU A 152 6.68 -20.13 10.83
N LYS A 153 7.30 -20.65 11.90
CA LYS A 153 8.32 -19.96 12.69
C LYS A 153 9.53 -19.68 11.79
N ASP A 154 9.35 -18.86 10.76
CA ASP A 154 10.47 -18.11 10.23
C ASP A 154 11.01 -17.32 11.41
N SER A 155 12.16 -17.75 11.91
CA SER A 155 12.96 -17.01 12.86
C SER A 155 13.01 -15.58 12.34
N LEU A 156 12.47 -14.65 13.14
CA LEU A 156 12.53 -13.24 12.83
C LEU A 156 14.02 -12.89 12.78
N GLU A 157 14.59 -12.95 11.58
CA GLU A 157 16.00 -12.70 11.34
C GLU A 157 16.35 -11.41 12.06
N LYS A 158 17.36 -11.44 12.92
CA LYS A 158 17.70 -10.31 13.77
C LYS A 158 18.21 -9.20 12.86
N VAL A 159 17.31 -8.32 12.45
CA VAL A 159 17.66 -7.21 11.58
C VAL A 159 18.53 -6.23 12.36
N ALA A 160 19.76 -6.05 11.90
CA ALA A 160 20.67 -5.08 12.48
C ALA A 160 20.11 -3.67 12.28
N ALA A 161 20.09 -2.89 13.35
CA ALA A 161 19.73 -1.48 13.28
C ALA A 161 20.73 -0.72 12.38
N PRO A 162 20.28 0.30 11.64
CA PRO A 162 21.19 1.17 10.90
C PRO A 162 22.14 1.86 11.89
N LYS A 163 23.42 1.97 11.50
CA LYS A 163 24.38 2.76 12.26
C LYS A 163 24.02 4.24 12.17
N TRP A 164 23.88 4.92 13.30
CA TRP A 164 23.63 6.35 13.36
C TRP A 164 24.93 7.15 13.27
N GLU A 165 24.83 8.35 12.73
CA GLU A 165 25.94 9.31 12.74
C GLU A 165 26.06 9.96 14.12
N ASN A 166 27.20 10.58 14.41
CA ASN A 166 27.48 11.09 15.76
C ASN A 166 26.82 12.46 16.02
N ASP A 167 26.62 13.27 14.98
CA ASP A 167 26.04 14.60 15.13
C ASP A 167 24.50 14.57 15.01
N SER A 168 23.83 15.46 15.76
CA SER A 168 22.37 15.50 15.85
C SER A 168 21.69 15.83 14.51
N PHE A 169 22.31 16.68 13.69
CA PHE A 169 21.74 17.09 12.41
C PHE A 169 21.75 15.93 11.41
N SER A 170 22.87 15.26 11.23
CA SER A 170 22.99 14.15 10.28
C SER A 170 22.20 12.92 10.73
N LYS A 171 22.11 12.65 12.05
CA LYS A 171 21.16 11.66 12.61
C LYS A 171 19.74 11.95 12.15
N ARG A 172 19.28 13.18 12.33
CA ARG A 172 17.94 13.62 11.95
C ARG A 172 17.74 13.59 10.44
N GLN A 173 18.73 14.01 9.65
CA GLN A 173 18.69 13.94 8.19
C GLN A 173 18.53 12.50 7.70
N LYS A 174 19.34 11.58 8.24
CA LYS A 174 19.23 10.15 7.96
C LYS A 174 17.87 9.59 8.35
N MET A 175 17.36 9.98 9.51
CA MET A 175 16.03 9.57 9.96
C MET A 175 14.92 10.10 9.05
N CYS A 176 15.01 11.35 8.59
CA CYS A 176 14.08 11.90 7.61
C CYS A 176 14.10 11.09 6.30
N LYS A 177 15.28 10.71 5.81
CA LYS A 177 15.42 9.83 4.64
C LYS A 177 14.77 8.46 4.89
N MET A 178 14.97 7.86 6.06
CA MET A 178 14.31 6.61 6.47
C MET A 178 12.78 6.71 6.47
N MET A 179 12.22 7.77 7.05
CA MET A 179 10.76 7.98 7.09
C MET A 179 10.17 8.18 5.69
N ARG A 180 10.85 8.93 4.81
CA ARG A 180 10.45 9.09 3.40
C ARG A 180 10.51 7.76 2.65
N GLY A 181 11.60 7.02 2.80
CA GLY A 181 11.74 5.67 2.23
C GLY A 181 10.64 4.73 2.72
N PHE A 182 10.31 4.77 4.01
CA PHE A 182 9.25 3.95 4.58
C PHE A 182 7.87 4.29 4.02
N HIS A 183 7.60 5.58 3.79
CA HIS A 183 6.36 6.00 3.15
C HIS A 183 6.21 5.39 1.76
N VAL A 184 7.23 5.49 0.90
CA VAL A 184 7.21 4.90 -0.44
C VAL A 184 7.11 3.36 -0.36
N ARG A 185 7.83 2.73 0.57
CA ARG A 185 7.74 1.28 0.76
C ARG A 185 6.34 0.85 1.21
N THR A 186 5.70 1.59 2.10
CA THR A 186 4.34 1.32 2.57
C THR A 186 3.31 1.44 1.46
N ILE A 187 3.50 2.36 0.49
CA ILE A 187 2.66 2.41 -0.72
C ILE A 187 2.78 1.08 -1.50
N THR A 188 4.00 0.58 -1.69
CA THR A 188 4.27 -0.69 -2.38
C THR A 188 3.61 -1.86 -1.65
N ILE A 189 3.78 -1.92 -0.33
CA ILE A 189 3.17 -2.95 0.53
C ILE A 189 1.65 -2.89 0.43
N ASN A 190 1.05 -1.70 0.51
CA ASN A 190 -0.40 -1.55 0.44
C ASN A 190 -0.98 -2.05 -0.89
N ARG A 191 -0.30 -1.75 -2.01
CA ARG A 191 -0.67 -2.29 -3.34
C ARG A 191 -0.57 -3.81 -3.39
N ALA A 192 0.53 -4.38 -2.90
CA ALA A 192 0.73 -5.83 -2.86
C ALA A 192 -0.35 -6.52 -2.02
N MET A 193 -0.69 -5.96 -0.85
CA MET A 193 -1.75 -6.49 0.01
C MET A 193 -3.13 -6.38 -0.64
N GLY A 194 -3.43 -5.30 -1.35
CA GLY A 194 -4.66 -5.20 -2.15
C GLY A 194 -4.74 -6.29 -3.21
N TYR A 195 -3.65 -6.54 -3.95
CA TYR A 195 -3.57 -7.61 -4.96
C TYR A 195 -3.74 -9.00 -4.33
N ILE A 196 -3.06 -9.28 -3.22
CA ILE A 196 -3.22 -10.53 -2.47
C ILE A 196 -4.67 -10.69 -2.00
N SER A 197 -5.27 -9.63 -1.46
CA SER A 197 -6.62 -9.67 -0.91
C SER A 197 -7.72 -9.86 -1.95
N SER A 198 -7.52 -9.34 -3.17
CA SER A 198 -8.43 -9.54 -4.30
C SER A 198 -8.45 -10.98 -4.83
N GLY A 199 -7.43 -11.78 -4.53
CA GLY A 199 -7.26 -13.12 -5.10
C GLY A 199 -6.72 -13.16 -6.53
N ASP A 200 -6.39 -12.01 -7.13
CA ASP A 200 -5.91 -11.91 -8.51
C ASP A 200 -4.57 -12.65 -8.74
N HIS A 201 -3.77 -12.84 -7.68
CA HIS A 201 -2.56 -13.67 -7.69
C HIS A 201 -2.79 -15.17 -7.97
N ARG A 202 -4.05 -15.62 -8.04
CA ARG A 202 -4.43 -17.03 -8.28
C ARG A 202 -5.01 -17.28 -9.68
N LYS A 203 -5.12 -16.24 -10.50
CA LYS A 203 -5.61 -16.32 -11.88
C LYS A 203 -4.45 -16.66 -12.81
#